data_AF-A0A7C1RN16-F1
#
_entry.id   AF-A0A7C1RN16-F1
#
_cell.length_a   1.000
_cell.length_b   1.000
_cell.length_c   1.000
_cell.angle_alpha   90.00
_cell.angle_beta   90.00
_cell.angle_gamma   90.00
#
_symmetry.space_group_name_H-M   'P 1'
#
loop_
_entity.id
_entity.type
_entity.pdbx_description
1 polymer ?
#
loop_
_entity_poly.entity_id
_entity_poly.type
_entity_poly.pdbx_seq_one_letter_code
_entity_poly.pdbx_strand_id
1 'polypeptide(L)'
;MLLMFTAAPVVKACINPADSYAVEVVLNKPGIVYVPYPAFSALHNAIVENGTFIFRSHYDERLIVMLWNASDGPHLRVQVPVEWNETVLTKTTFNASLLITADALEKLKAIGWKKIDNLTFARNDVTIALKPVAGNECTSDRDCATGGCSGEVCAPRKEATEIITPCVYKPWYNCLSLTSCGCVNGLCTWKPNDAFEACLREHGVDPSKVIRAGYFELEVEAVNRSDGEVNAAVKDFLSAFGISCDVSLTLVKTSVTRLSPSLDPSEVSASKALKAELDWLIETGALRMDESDVEGVLRAAEWGNAGHNSHIGWYETENGTSAWIPYDESLNPLLVRCFTSEVPAYELPNGTAYVGPTLTKPPSEDSATTSGSAEGEVCGPGIVALLALLAAFARRR
;
A
#
# COMPACT_ATOMS: atom_id res chain seq x y z
N MET A 1 52.66 -14.84 -3.47
CA MET A 1 51.58 -14.43 -2.54
C MET A 1 50.38 -14.07 -3.39
N LEU A 2 49.42 -14.99 -3.53
CA LEU A 2 48.25 -14.83 -4.38
C LEU A 2 47.17 -14.12 -3.57
N LEU A 3 46.84 -12.87 -3.90
CA LEU A 3 45.79 -12.13 -3.20
C LEU A 3 44.42 -12.65 -3.69
N MET A 4 43.78 -13.48 -2.87
CA MET A 4 42.36 -13.80 -3.05
C MET A 4 41.54 -12.54 -2.77
N PHE A 5 41.13 -11.84 -3.82
CA PHE A 5 40.02 -10.88 -3.72
C PHE A 5 38.72 -11.67 -3.55
N THR A 6 38.32 -11.91 -2.31
CA THR A 6 36.97 -12.37 -1.98
C THR A 6 35.99 -11.25 -2.34
N ALA A 7 35.37 -11.36 -3.52
CA ALA A 7 34.24 -10.51 -3.87
C ALA A 7 33.08 -10.84 -2.91
N ALA A 8 32.93 -10.04 -1.85
CA ALA A 8 31.76 -10.11 -1.00
C ALA A 8 30.52 -9.80 -1.86
N PRO A 9 29.42 -10.57 -1.75
CA PRO A 9 28.19 -10.26 -2.47
C PRO A 9 27.67 -8.91 -1.97
N VAL A 10 27.63 -7.92 -2.86
CA VAL A 10 26.99 -6.64 -2.59
C VAL A 10 25.48 -6.89 -2.60
N VAL A 11 24.92 -7.16 -1.42
CA VAL A 11 23.47 -7.21 -1.23
C VAL A 11 22.92 -5.83 -1.58
N LYS A 12 22.25 -5.73 -2.73
CA LYS A 12 21.59 -4.49 -3.14
C LYS A 12 20.29 -4.36 -2.37
N ALA A 13 20.31 -3.50 -1.35
CA ALA A 13 19.11 -3.03 -0.68
C ALA A 13 18.14 -2.40 -1.70
N CYS A 14 17.02 -3.08 -1.96
CA CYS A 14 15.97 -2.64 -2.89
C CYS A 14 14.60 -2.84 -2.23
N ILE A 15 13.64 -2.01 -2.60
CA ILE A 15 12.25 -2.08 -2.15
C ILE A 15 11.65 -3.40 -2.63
N ASN A 16 11.04 -4.16 -1.71
CA ASN A 16 10.26 -5.34 -2.07
C ASN A 16 8.78 -4.95 -2.16
N PRO A 17 8.05 -5.29 -3.23
CA PRO A 17 6.60 -5.07 -3.28
C PRO A 17 5.82 -5.78 -2.15
N ALA A 18 6.42 -6.76 -1.47
CA ALA A 18 5.86 -7.36 -0.26
C ALA A 18 5.89 -6.44 0.97
N ASP A 19 6.73 -5.40 0.98
CA ASP A 19 6.89 -4.49 2.14
C ASP A 19 5.60 -3.73 2.45
N SER A 20 4.78 -3.41 1.43
CA SER A 20 3.44 -2.79 1.61
C SER A 20 2.44 -3.66 2.38
N TYR A 21 2.75 -4.94 2.57
CA TYR A 21 1.92 -5.94 3.25
C TYR A 21 2.61 -6.51 4.50
N ALA A 22 3.62 -5.80 5.00
CA ALA A 22 4.39 -6.18 6.19
C ALA A 22 4.51 -5.00 7.16
N VAL A 23 4.89 -5.32 8.39
CA VAL A 23 5.39 -4.38 9.40
C VAL A 23 6.70 -4.94 9.95
N GLU A 24 7.72 -4.11 10.09
CA GLU A 24 9.06 -4.51 10.51
C GLU A 24 9.59 -3.53 11.55
N VAL A 25 10.15 -4.06 12.64
CA VAL A 25 10.85 -3.26 13.66
C VAL A 25 12.29 -3.70 13.81
N VAL A 26 13.21 -2.72 13.78
CA VAL A 26 14.62 -2.89 14.10
C VAL A 26 14.83 -2.48 15.56
N LEU A 27 15.14 -3.43 16.41
CA LEU A 27 15.23 -3.28 17.87
C LEU A 27 16.59 -2.66 18.27
N ASN A 28 16.91 -1.51 17.68
CA ASN A 28 18.21 -0.84 17.73
C ASN A 28 18.40 0.13 18.92
N LYS A 29 17.36 0.36 19.75
CA LYS A 29 17.45 1.24 20.92
C LYS A 29 18.50 0.72 21.94
N PRO A 30 19.47 1.55 22.37
CA PRO A 30 20.43 1.15 23.39
C PRO A 30 19.76 0.67 24.68
N GLY A 31 20.16 -0.52 25.14
CA GLY A 31 19.63 -1.16 26.35
C GLY A 31 18.68 -2.34 26.08
N ILE A 32 18.11 -2.43 24.88
CA ILE A 32 17.41 -3.64 24.43
C ILE A 32 18.43 -4.78 24.28
N VAL A 33 18.04 -5.99 24.70
CA VAL A 33 18.89 -7.18 24.66
C VAL A 33 18.12 -8.31 23.99
N TYR A 34 18.63 -8.79 22.84
CA TYR A 34 18.11 -9.93 22.10
C TYR A 34 19.08 -11.11 22.22
N VAL A 35 18.61 -12.21 22.80
CA VAL A 35 19.39 -13.41 23.13
C VAL A 35 18.53 -14.64 22.83
N PRO A 36 18.39 -15.04 21.55
CA PRO A 36 17.48 -16.13 21.16
C PRO A 36 17.92 -17.49 21.71
N TYR A 37 19.20 -17.69 22.03
CA TYR A 37 19.70 -18.91 22.65
C TYR A 37 20.05 -18.68 24.13
N PRO A 38 19.65 -19.57 25.05
CA PRO A 38 19.18 -20.94 24.82
C PRO A 38 17.67 -21.09 24.60
N ALA A 39 16.86 -20.02 24.66
CA ALA A 39 15.39 -20.11 24.58
C ALA A 39 14.92 -20.92 23.34
N PHE A 40 15.49 -20.63 22.16
CA PHE A 40 15.12 -21.25 20.89
C PHE A 40 15.86 -22.58 20.62
N SER A 41 16.62 -23.12 21.58
CA SER A 41 17.22 -24.46 21.45
C SER A 41 16.19 -25.58 21.41
N ALA A 42 14.94 -25.31 21.82
CA ALA A 42 13.81 -26.23 21.74
C ALA A 42 12.58 -25.56 21.09
N LEU A 43 12.84 -24.76 20.05
CA LEU A 43 11.81 -24.13 19.22
C LEU A 43 11.17 -25.16 18.27
N HIS A 44 9.85 -25.21 18.25
CA HIS A 44 9.04 -26.03 17.33
C HIS A 44 8.20 -25.15 16.41
N ASN A 45 7.67 -25.75 15.34
CA ASN A 45 6.82 -25.09 14.32
C ASN A 45 7.47 -23.86 13.65
N ALA A 46 8.79 -23.82 13.59
CA ALA A 46 9.58 -22.81 12.90
C ALA A 46 10.59 -23.47 11.95
N ILE A 47 10.91 -22.79 10.86
CA ILE A 47 12.08 -23.08 10.02
C ILE A 47 13.20 -22.09 10.34
N VAL A 48 14.45 -22.47 10.08
CA VAL A 48 15.62 -21.61 10.28
C VAL A 48 16.46 -21.60 9.01
N GLU A 49 16.48 -20.46 8.33
CA GLU A 49 17.19 -20.28 7.06
C GLU A 49 18.16 -19.08 7.18
N ASN A 50 19.45 -19.29 6.89
CA ASN A 50 20.48 -18.26 6.92
C ASN A 50 20.60 -17.46 8.25
N GLY A 51 20.11 -18.01 9.37
CA GLY A 51 20.07 -17.35 10.68
C GLY A 51 18.77 -16.57 10.97
N THR A 52 17.81 -16.59 10.05
CA THR A 52 16.44 -16.10 10.24
C THR A 52 15.55 -17.22 10.75
N PHE A 53 14.84 -16.99 11.86
CA PHE A 53 13.74 -17.84 12.31
C PHE A 53 12.46 -17.42 11.60
N ILE A 54 11.72 -18.37 11.02
CA ILE A 54 10.49 -18.10 10.26
C ILE A 54 9.37 -19.03 10.73
N PHE A 55 8.23 -18.47 11.13
CA PHE A 55 7.13 -19.20 11.75
C PHE A 55 5.79 -18.49 11.57
N ARG A 56 4.69 -19.14 11.97
CA ARG A 56 3.33 -18.56 11.94
C ARG A 56 3.08 -17.70 13.18
N SER A 57 2.48 -16.52 12.97
CA SER A 57 2.21 -15.56 14.05
C SER A 57 1.32 -16.14 15.16
N HIS A 58 1.62 -15.73 16.39
CA HIS A 58 0.84 -16.01 17.59
C HIS A 58 -0.49 -15.23 17.64
N TYR A 59 -0.67 -14.23 16.78
CA TYR A 59 -1.91 -13.46 16.65
C TYR A 59 -2.90 -14.05 15.62
N ASP A 60 -2.41 -14.41 14.43
CA ASP A 60 -3.20 -15.04 13.36
C ASP A 60 -2.28 -15.98 12.56
N GLU A 61 -2.60 -17.28 12.54
CA GLU A 61 -1.74 -18.32 11.93
C GLU A 61 -1.55 -18.18 10.41
N ARG A 62 -2.33 -17.31 9.76
CA ARG A 62 -2.17 -16.95 8.35
C ARG A 62 -0.99 -16.02 8.12
N LEU A 63 -0.51 -15.29 9.14
CA LEU A 63 0.60 -14.35 9.03
C LEU A 63 1.96 -15.04 9.24
N ILE A 64 2.96 -14.53 8.54
CA ILE A 64 4.35 -15.00 8.60
C ILE A 64 5.16 -14.06 9.48
N VAL A 65 5.89 -14.62 10.44
CA VAL A 65 6.85 -13.92 11.28
C VAL A 65 8.26 -14.28 10.83
N MET A 66 9.12 -13.29 10.68
CA MET A 66 10.55 -13.45 10.41
C MET A 66 11.34 -12.70 11.49
N LEU A 67 12.32 -13.37 12.08
CA LEU A 67 13.17 -12.83 13.14
C LEU A 67 14.64 -13.12 12.81
N TRP A 68 15.44 -12.08 12.61
CA TRP A 68 16.87 -12.20 12.32
C TRP A 68 17.69 -11.14 13.05
N ASN A 69 19.02 -11.24 12.97
CA ASN A 69 19.94 -10.25 13.51
C ASN A 69 20.86 -9.73 12.41
N ALA A 70 20.90 -8.42 12.22
CA ALA A 70 21.67 -7.72 11.21
C ALA A 70 22.73 -6.80 11.86
N SER A 71 23.39 -5.96 11.06
CA SER A 71 24.42 -5.02 11.51
C SER A 71 23.87 -3.85 12.34
N ASP A 72 22.60 -3.53 12.12
CA ASP A 72 21.83 -2.41 12.65
C ASP A 72 20.91 -2.81 13.82
N GLY A 73 20.70 -4.12 14.02
CA GLY A 73 20.05 -4.67 15.21
C GLY A 73 19.33 -6.00 14.96
N PRO A 74 18.53 -6.46 15.93
CA PRO A 74 17.55 -7.52 15.73
C PRO A 74 16.36 -6.97 14.93
N HIS A 75 15.92 -7.67 13.90
CA HIS A 75 14.72 -7.33 13.15
C HIS A 75 13.61 -8.33 13.48
N LEU A 76 12.42 -7.81 13.76
CA LEU A 76 11.18 -8.57 13.84
C LEU A 76 10.23 -8.06 12.76
N ARG A 77 9.87 -8.92 11.82
CA ARG A 77 8.94 -8.62 10.72
C ARG A 77 7.73 -9.52 10.80
N VAL A 78 6.54 -8.95 10.69
CA VAL A 78 5.28 -9.67 10.51
C VAL A 78 4.72 -9.31 9.14
N GLN A 79 4.34 -10.31 8.35
CA GLN A 79 3.98 -10.14 6.95
C GLN A 79 2.71 -10.94 6.61
N VAL A 80 1.79 -10.30 5.89
CA VAL A 80 0.70 -10.98 5.19
C VAL A 80 1.31 -11.75 4.00
N PRO A 81 1.04 -13.06 3.83
CA PRO A 81 1.56 -13.79 2.68
C PRO A 81 1.07 -13.16 1.38
N VAL A 82 1.90 -13.22 0.35
CA VAL A 82 1.71 -12.49 -0.90
C VAL A 82 2.05 -13.38 -2.08
N GLU A 83 1.20 -13.35 -3.10
CA GLU A 83 1.30 -14.20 -4.28
C GLU A 83 1.20 -13.37 -5.57
N TRP A 84 1.94 -13.79 -6.59
CA TRP A 84 1.89 -13.18 -7.92
C TRP A 84 0.63 -13.64 -8.65
N ASN A 85 -0.38 -12.77 -8.66
CA ASN A 85 -1.67 -13.04 -9.26
C ASN A 85 -1.85 -12.28 -10.58
N GLU A 86 -2.51 -12.90 -11.56
CA GLU A 86 -2.97 -12.19 -12.75
C GLU A 86 -4.14 -11.30 -12.38
N THR A 87 -3.99 -10.00 -12.62
CA THR A 87 -5.01 -8.98 -12.36
C THR A 87 -5.34 -8.25 -13.66
N VAL A 88 -6.61 -7.94 -13.86
CA VAL A 88 -7.06 -7.14 -15.01
C VAL A 88 -7.02 -5.68 -14.60
N LEU A 89 -6.08 -4.91 -15.17
CA LEU A 89 -6.12 -3.46 -15.10
C LEU A 89 -7.02 -2.91 -16.18
N THR A 90 -7.98 -2.10 -15.77
CA THR A 90 -8.74 -1.22 -16.66
C THR A 90 -8.15 0.19 -16.55
N LYS A 91 -7.70 0.75 -17.67
CA LYS A 91 -7.12 2.10 -17.77
C LYS A 91 -7.91 2.97 -18.74
N THR A 92 -8.01 4.26 -18.46
CA THR A 92 -8.47 5.26 -19.43
C THR A 92 -7.85 6.62 -19.14
N THR A 93 -7.71 7.44 -20.17
CA THR A 93 -7.24 8.82 -20.06
C THR A 93 -8.20 9.75 -20.80
N PHE A 94 -8.55 10.89 -20.19
CA PHE A 94 -9.40 11.89 -20.85
C PHE A 94 -9.19 13.28 -20.22
N ASN A 95 -9.47 14.33 -21.00
CA ASN A 95 -9.35 15.71 -20.53
C ASN A 95 -10.67 16.21 -19.92
N ALA A 96 -10.60 16.83 -18.74
CA ALA A 96 -11.71 17.54 -18.12
C ALA A 96 -11.27 18.91 -17.58
N SER A 97 -12.15 19.92 -17.69
CA SER A 97 -11.94 21.23 -17.08
C SER A 97 -12.40 21.19 -15.64
N LEU A 98 -11.47 21.04 -14.68
CA LEU A 98 -11.75 20.95 -13.26
C LEU A 98 -11.31 22.21 -12.51
N LEU A 99 -12.19 22.74 -11.65
CA LEU A 99 -11.82 23.79 -10.70
C LEU A 99 -11.58 23.15 -9.33
N ILE A 100 -10.31 23.05 -8.93
CA ILE A 100 -9.93 22.44 -7.64
C ILE A 100 -10.17 23.46 -6.52
N THR A 101 -11.24 23.25 -5.74
CA THR A 101 -11.65 24.12 -4.62
C THR A 101 -11.66 23.33 -3.30
N ALA A 102 -11.60 24.03 -2.16
CA ALA A 102 -11.70 23.37 -0.85
C ALA A 102 -13.02 22.58 -0.68
N ASP A 103 -14.13 23.15 -1.17
CA ASP A 103 -15.46 22.50 -1.18
C ASP A 103 -15.49 21.22 -2.04
N ALA A 104 -14.86 21.22 -3.23
CA ALA A 104 -14.76 20.02 -4.05
C ALA A 104 -13.92 18.92 -3.38
N LEU A 105 -12.84 19.29 -2.69
CA LEU A 105 -11.99 18.34 -1.95
C LEU A 105 -12.71 17.73 -0.74
N GLU A 106 -13.45 18.53 0.04
CA GLU A 106 -14.25 17.98 1.14
C GLU A 106 -15.43 17.14 0.63
N LYS A 107 -16.04 17.46 -0.53
CA LYS A 107 -17.02 16.59 -1.19
C LYS A 107 -16.43 15.24 -1.60
N LEU A 108 -15.25 15.23 -2.23
CA LEU A 108 -14.56 13.98 -2.60
C LEU A 108 -14.32 13.08 -1.37
N LYS A 109 -13.83 13.68 -0.28
CA LYS A 109 -13.61 13.00 1.01
C LYS A 109 -14.92 12.48 1.62
N ALA A 110 -16.00 13.27 1.57
CA ALA A 110 -17.32 12.86 2.07
C ALA A 110 -17.93 11.67 1.30
N ILE A 111 -17.65 11.54 0.00
CA ILE A 111 -18.05 10.38 -0.82
C ILE A 111 -16.99 9.24 -0.83
N GLY A 112 -16.02 9.29 0.08
CA GLY A 112 -15.09 8.21 0.37
C GLY A 112 -13.80 8.16 -0.47
N TRP A 113 -13.47 9.21 -1.24
CA TRP A 113 -12.15 9.27 -1.90
C TRP A 113 -11.06 9.62 -0.89
N LYS A 114 -10.03 8.78 -0.82
CA LYS A 114 -8.80 9.06 -0.07
C LYS A 114 -7.82 9.81 -0.97
N LYS A 115 -7.27 10.90 -0.47
CA LYS A 115 -6.19 11.65 -1.14
C LYS A 115 -4.86 10.92 -0.88
N ILE A 116 -4.17 10.50 -1.94
CA ILE A 116 -2.87 9.80 -1.87
C ILE A 116 -1.72 10.81 -1.95
N ASP A 117 -1.82 11.75 -2.89
CA ASP A 117 -0.90 12.90 -3.03
C ASP A 117 -1.72 14.16 -3.37
N ASN A 118 -1.07 15.26 -3.76
CA ASN A 118 -1.76 16.52 -4.06
C ASN A 118 -2.82 16.44 -5.18
N LEU A 119 -2.69 15.53 -6.14
CA LEU A 119 -3.56 15.41 -7.30
C LEU A 119 -4.01 13.96 -7.60
N THR A 120 -3.58 12.97 -6.80
CA THR A 120 -4.00 11.56 -6.91
C THR A 120 -4.98 11.16 -5.81
N PHE A 121 -6.09 10.53 -6.20
CA PHE A 121 -7.17 10.09 -5.32
C PHE A 121 -7.48 8.61 -5.55
N ALA A 122 -7.80 7.86 -4.48
CA ALA A 122 -8.13 6.44 -4.55
C ALA A 122 -9.43 6.09 -3.78
N ARG A 123 -10.22 5.17 -4.35
CA ARG A 123 -11.44 4.60 -3.74
C ARG A 123 -11.76 3.25 -4.38
N ASN A 124 -11.93 2.20 -3.57
CA ASN A 124 -12.36 0.86 -4.01
C ASN A 124 -11.59 0.32 -5.24
N ASP A 125 -10.26 0.30 -5.15
CA ASP A 125 -9.34 -0.15 -6.22
C ASP A 125 -9.40 0.66 -7.52
N VAL A 126 -10.05 1.82 -7.51
CA VAL A 126 -10.00 2.84 -8.56
C VAL A 126 -9.12 3.99 -8.08
N THR A 127 -8.12 4.35 -8.88
CA THR A 127 -7.24 5.51 -8.69
C THR A 127 -7.45 6.50 -9.83
N ILE A 128 -7.57 7.78 -9.49
CA ILE A 128 -7.67 8.89 -10.44
C ILE A 128 -6.57 9.90 -10.12
N ALA A 129 -5.65 10.11 -11.06
CA ALA A 129 -4.60 11.12 -10.99
C ALA A 129 -4.92 12.29 -11.93
N LEU A 130 -4.82 13.51 -11.43
CA LEU A 130 -5.07 14.74 -12.20
C LEU A 130 -3.72 15.32 -12.69
N LYS A 131 -3.46 15.27 -13.99
CA LYS A 131 -2.28 15.92 -14.60
C LYS A 131 -2.66 17.28 -15.18
N PRO A 132 -2.14 18.41 -14.67
CA PRO A 132 -2.44 19.72 -15.23
C PRO A 132 -1.91 19.81 -16.68
N VAL A 133 -2.81 20.04 -17.64
CA VAL A 133 -2.43 20.30 -19.03
C VAL A 133 -2.20 21.79 -19.16
N ALA A 134 -0.93 22.20 -19.24
CA ALA A 134 -0.55 23.60 -19.37
C ALA A 134 -1.08 24.18 -20.71
N GLY A 135 -1.90 25.22 -20.59
CA GLY A 135 -2.21 26.13 -21.69
C GLY A 135 -0.98 26.91 -22.17
N ASN A 136 -1.15 27.64 -23.27
CA ASN A 136 -0.09 28.35 -23.97
C ASN A 136 -0.28 29.89 -23.98
N GLU A 137 -1.20 30.42 -23.17
CA GLU A 137 -1.49 31.86 -23.08
C GLU A 137 -0.50 32.61 -22.19
N CYS A 138 0.01 31.94 -21.14
CA CYS A 138 0.85 32.58 -20.12
C CYS A 138 1.85 31.61 -19.49
N THR A 139 2.92 32.18 -18.93
CA THR A 139 3.89 31.50 -18.06
C THR A 139 3.90 32.09 -16.65
N SER A 140 3.40 33.31 -16.49
CA SER A 140 3.33 34.05 -15.23
C SER A 140 2.14 35.01 -15.22
N ASP A 141 1.72 35.47 -14.03
CA ASP A 141 0.65 36.48 -13.87
C ASP A 141 0.92 37.77 -14.68
N ARG A 142 2.19 38.08 -15.00
CA ARG A 142 2.56 39.26 -15.79
C ARG A 142 2.16 39.14 -17.26
N ASP A 143 2.00 37.93 -17.78
CA ASP A 143 1.61 37.69 -19.16
C ASP A 143 0.12 37.95 -19.40
N CYS A 144 -0.66 38.12 -18.33
CA CYS A 144 -2.09 38.42 -18.35
C CYS A 144 -2.38 39.90 -18.06
N ALA A 145 -3.54 40.37 -18.50
CA ALA A 145 -4.09 41.68 -18.14
C ALA A 145 -5.63 41.70 -18.20
N THR A 146 -6.22 42.66 -17.49
CA THR A 146 -7.65 42.96 -17.52
C THR A 146 -8.01 43.78 -18.77
N GLY A 147 -9.09 43.40 -19.45
CA GLY A 147 -9.64 44.07 -20.63
C GLY A 147 -11.16 44.10 -20.62
N GLY A 148 -11.77 44.52 -21.73
CA GLY A 148 -13.21 44.79 -21.81
C GLY A 148 -13.61 46.14 -21.21
N CYS A 149 -14.79 46.63 -21.60
CA CYS A 149 -15.24 47.99 -21.28
C CYS A 149 -15.54 48.21 -19.78
N SER A 150 -15.86 47.15 -19.03
CA SER A 150 -16.08 47.17 -17.58
C SER A 150 -14.91 46.54 -16.81
N GLY A 151 -13.79 46.20 -17.47
CA GLY A 151 -12.69 45.42 -16.89
C GLY A 151 -13.07 43.96 -16.61
N GLU A 152 -14.08 43.43 -17.29
CA GLU A 152 -14.69 42.12 -17.01
C GLU A 152 -13.92 40.92 -17.60
N VAL A 153 -12.99 41.17 -18.51
CA VAL A 153 -12.22 40.13 -19.22
C VAL A 153 -10.84 40.00 -18.60
N CYS A 154 -10.39 38.77 -18.33
CA CYS A 154 -8.99 38.46 -18.12
C CYS A 154 -8.47 37.68 -19.34
N ALA A 155 -7.39 38.16 -19.95
CA ALA A 155 -6.87 37.66 -21.22
C ALA A 155 -5.34 37.82 -21.29
N PRO A 156 -4.65 37.22 -22.29
CA PRO A 156 -3.27 37.54 -22.59
C PRO A 156 -3.06 39.05 -22.73
N ARG A 157 -1.97 39.58 -22.18
CA ARG A 157 -1.74 41.03 -22.03
C ARG A 157 -1.80 41.81 -23.35
N LYS A 158 -1.45 41.17 -24.46
CA LYS A 158 -1.51 41.76 -25.81
C LYS A 158 -2.95 41.85 -26.32
N GLU A 159 -3.75 40.82 -26.07
CA GLU A 159 -5.14 40.72 -26.53
C GLU A 159 -6.10 41.52 -25.65
N ALA A 160 -5.82 41.63 -24.34
CA ALA A 160 -6.64 42.37 -23.38
C ALA A 160 -6.91 43.84 -23.79
N THR A 161 -5.96 44.47 -24.48
CA THR A 161 -6.10 45.84 -25.02
C THR A 161 -6.88 45.93 -26.33
N GLU A 162 -7.08 44.80 -27.02
CA GLU A 162 -7.78 44.70 -28.32
C GLU A 162 -9.23 44.21 -28.16
N ILE A 163 -9.55 43.56 -27.03
CA ILE A 163 -10.89 43.03 -26.73
C ILE A 163 -11.86 44.18 -26.39
N ILE A 164 -12.77 44.46 -27.32
CA ILE A 164 -13.90 45.37 -27.15
C ILE A 164 -15.15 44.57 -26.80
N THR A 165 -15.67 44.75 -25.59
CA THR A 165 -16.95 44.20 -25.15
C THR A 165 -18.07 45.25 -25.24
N PRO A 166 -19.36 44.85 -25.32
CA PRO A 166 -20.46 45.77 -25.06
C PRO A 166 -20.30 46.37 -23.66
N CYS A 167 -20.38 47.69 -23.52
CA CYS A 167 -20.27 48.41 -22.26
C CYS A 167 -21.52 48.23 -21.35
N VAL A 168 -21.84 46.98 -21.04
CA VAL A 168 -23.02 46.56 -20.26
C VAL A 168 -22.54 46.02 -18.93
N TYR A 169 -22.63 46.86 -17.89
CA TYR A 169 -22.27 46.47 -16.54
C TYR A 169 -23.27 45.43 -15.98
N LYS A 170 -22.76 44.33 -15.42
CA LYS A 170 -23.56 43.33 -14.70
C LYS A 170 -23.28 43.44 -13.20
N PRO A 171 -24.29 43.32 -12.29
CA PRO A 171 -24.07 43.47 -10.85
C PRO A 171 -22.97 42.58 -10.27
N TRP A 172 -22.78 41.37 -10.80
CA TRP A 172 -21.74 40.44 -10.35
C TRP A 172 -20.32 40.90 -10.69
N TYR A 173 -20.11 41.87 -11.59
CA TYR A 173 -18.77 42.42 -11.86
C TYR A 173 -18.14 43.05 -10.61
N ASN A 174 -18.92 43.42 -9.59
CA ASN A 174 -18.41 43.81 -8.26
C ASN A 174 -17.48 42.74 -7.65
N CYS A 175 -17.76 41.44 -7.89
CA CYS A 175 -16.95 40.33 -7.40
C CYS A 175 -15.53 40.34 -7.96
N LEU A 176 -15.28 40.97 -9.11
CA LEU A 176 -13.95 41.01 -9.74
C LEU A 176 -12.92 41.77 -8.87
N SER A 177 -13.37 42.65 -7.98
CA SER A 177 -12.51 43.30 -6.98
C SER A 177 -11.97 42.37 -5.89
N LEU A 178 -12.56 41.17 -5.75
CA LEU A 178 -12.14 40.12 -4.81
C LEU A 178 -11.13 39.15 -5.42
N THR A 179 -10.67 39.40 -6.64
CA THR A 179 -9.72 38.55 -7.37
C THR A 179 -8.72 39.39 -8.16
N SER A 180 -7.81 38.73 -8.87
CA SER A 180 -6.88 39.33 -9.82
C SER A 180 -6.87 38.51 -11.10
N CYS A 181 -6.64 39.17 -12.23
CA CYS A 181 -6.34 38.51 -13.49
C CYS A 181 -4.89 38.00 -13.46
N GLY A 182 -4.69 36.71 -13.73
CA GLY A 182 -3.37 36.08 -13.69
C GLY A 182 -3.33 34.75 -14.41
N CYS A 183 -2.22 34.03 -14.24
CA CYS A 183 -1.96 32.79 -14.95
C CYS A 183 -2.34 31.58 -14.10
N VAL A 184 -3.26 30.75 -14.58
CA VAL A 184 -3.68 29.49 -13.96
C VAL A 184 -3.57 28.39 -15.00
N ASN A 185 -2.75 27.38 -14.74
CA ASN A 185 -2.50 26.26 -15.65
C ASN A 185 -2.21 26.69 -17.11
N GLY A 186 -1.42 27.76 -17.29
CA GLY A 186 -1.05 28.29 -18.61
C GLY A 186 -2.16 29.05 -19.35
N LEU A 187 -3.30 29.33 -18.71
CA LEU A 187 -4.36 30.20 -19.20
C LEU A 187 -4.46 31.51 -18.41
N CYS A 188 -4.77 32.61 -19.10
CA CYS A 188 -5.13 33.85 -18.45
C CYS A 188 -6.59 33.79 -17.98
N THR A 189 -6.78 33.93 -16.67
CA THR A 189 -8.09 33.87 -16.01
C THR A 189 -8.11 34.68 -14.72
N TRP A 190 -9.31 35.01 -14.27
CA TRP A 190 -9.55 35.42 -12.88
C TRP A 190 -9.11 34.29 -11.94
N LYS A 191 -8.25 34.59 -10.96
CA LYS A 191 -7.69 33.59 -10.05
C LYS A 191 -8.75 33.14 -9.04
N PRO A 192 -8.99 31.82 -8.89
CA PRO A 192 -9.97 31.33 -7.91
C PRO A 192 -9.55 31.65 -6.48
N ASN A 193 -10.53 32.01 -5.66
CA ASN A 193 -10.43 32.11 -4.20
C ASN A 193 -11.84 32.11 -3.60
N ASP A 194 -11.96 31.71 -2.34
CA ASP A 194 -13.25 31.47 -1.68
C ASP A 194 -14.17 32.70 -1.68
N ALA A 195 -13.62 33.90 -1.44
CA ALA A 195 -14.40 35.14 -1.40
C ALA A 195 -14.95 35.52 -2.79
N PHE A 196 -14.13 35.40 -3.83
CA PHE A 196 -14.56 35.64 -5.21
C PHE A 196 -15.65 34.65 -5.65
N GLU A 197 -15.44 33.35 -5.41
CA GLU A 197 -16.40 32.33 -5.81
C GLU A 197 -17.72 32.41 -5.03
N ALA A 198 -17.68 32.73 -3.73
CA ALA A 198 -18.87 32.96 -2.92
C ALA A 198 -19.71 34.13 -3.48
N CYS A 199 -19.06 35.25 -3.81
CA CYS A 199 -19.72 36.41 -4.42
C CYS A 199 -20.38 36.07 -5.78
N LEU A 200 -19.70 35.30 -6.64
CA LEU A 200 -20.29 34.83 -7.90
C LEU A 200 -21.57 34.00 -7.65
N ARG A 201 -21.50 33.04 -6.70
CA ARG A 201 -22.65 32.19 -6.33
C ARG A 201 -23.82 33.00 -5.75
N GLU A 202 -23.54 34.01 -4.92
CA GLU A 202 -24.56 34.94 -4.38
C GLU A 202 -25.33 35.68 -5.49
N HIS A 203 -24.62 36.08 -6.55
CA HIS A 203 -25.23 36.67 -7.74
C HIS A 203 -25.82 35.65 -8.75
N GLY A 204 -25.92 34.37 -8.38
CA GLY A 204 -26.43 33.30 -9.26
C GLY A 204 -25.51 32.98 -10.45
N VAL A 205 -24.23 33.36 -10.37
CA VAL A 205 -23.22 33.07 -11.39
C VAL A 205 -22.41 31.85 -10.96
N ASP A 206 -22.38 30.86 -11.84
CA ASP A 206 -21.54 29.67 -11.72
C ASP A 206 -20.06 30.04 -11.93
N PRO A 207 -19.17 29.84 -10.94
CA PRO A 207 -17.75 30.19 -11.07
C PRO A 207 -17.05 29.55 -12.26
N SER A 208 -17.47 28.35 -12.69
CA SER A 208 -16.89 27.66 -13.86
C SER A 208 -17.09 28.40 -15.19
N LYS A 209 -18.05 29.33 -15.25
CA LYS A 209 -18.33 30.17 -16.43
C LYS A 209 -17.50 31.45 -16.48
N VAL A 210 -16.78 31.77 -15.39
CA VAL A 210 -15.96 32.97 -15.23
C VAL A 210 -14.48 32.63 -15.09
N ILE A 211 -14.17 31.49 -14.45
CA ILE A 211 -12.82 31.02 -14.14
C ILE A 211 -12.44 29.90 -15.11
N ARG A 212 -11.48 30.17 -16.00
CA ARG A 212 -10.92 29.20 -16.95
C ARG A 212 -9.79 28.43 -16.26
N ALA A 213 -10.12 27.37 -15.54
CA ALA A 213 -9.17 26.58 -14.75
C ALA A 213 -8.13 25.78 -15.58
N GLY A 214 -8.26 25.76 -16.91
CA GLY A 214 -7.49 24.87 -17.79
C GLY A 214 -8.08 23.47 -17.85
N TYR A 215 -7.36 22.57 -18.50
CA TYR A 215 -7.71 21.15 -18.54
C TYR A 215 -6.79 20.36 -17.62
N PHE A 216 -7.34 19.33 -17.00
CA PHE A 216 -6.57 18.24 -16.43
C PHE A 216 -6.76 17.02 -17.33
N GLU A 217 -5.66 16.31 -17.61
CA GLU A 217 -5.70 14.95 -18.10
C GLU A 217 -5.94 14.06 -16.87
N LEU A 218 -7.08 13.36 -16.87
CA LEU A 218 -7.46 12.42 -15.83
C LEU A 218 -6.93 11.04 -16.24
N GLU A 219 -5.92 10.55 -15.53
CA GLU A 219 -5.49 9.16 -15.64
C GLU A 219 -6.27 8.32 -14.64
N VAL A 220 -7.09 7.39 -15.15
CA VAL A 220 -7.87 6.47 -14.34
C VAL A 220 -7.25 5.08 -14.47
N GLU A 221 -6.95 4.45 -13.34
CA GLU A 221 -6.55 3.04 -13.24
C GLU A 221 -7.49 2.32 -12.28
N ALA A 222 -7.99 1.14 -12.65
CA ALA A 222 -8.82 0.31 -11.80
C ALA A 222 -8.38 -1.15 -11.83
N VAL A 223 -8.30 -1.81 -10.67
CA VAL A 223 -7.87 -3.21 -10.52
C VAL A 223 -9.08 -4.12 -10.38
N ASN A 224 -9.22 -5.11 -11.27
CA ASN A 224 -10.29 -6.12 -11.24
C ASN A 224 -11.74 -5.56 -11.20
N ARG A 225 -11.95 -4.33 -11.66
CA ARG A 225 -13.27 -3.67 -11.73
C ARG A 225 -13.92 -3.84 -13.10
N SER A 226 -15.24 -3.99 -13.10
CA SER A 226 -16.07 -3.97 -14.30
C SER A 226 -16.20 -2.56 -14.88
N ASP A 227 -16.54 -2.47 -16.17
CA ASP A 227 -16.68 -1.19 -16.87
C ASP A 227 -17.77 -0.30 -16.24
N GLY A 228 -18.83 -0.93 -15.70
CA GLY A 228 -19.88 -0.23 -14.96
C GLY A 228 -19.39 0.41 -13.67
N GLU A 229 -18.56 -0.30 -12.89
CA GLU A 229 -17.95 0.23 -11.66
C GLU A 229 -16.98 1.38 -11.96
N VAL A 230 -16.15 1.26 -13.01
CA VAL A 230 -15.21 2.33 -13.39
C VAL A 230 -15.97 3.58 -13.86
N ASN A 231 -16.97 3.41 -14.72
CA ASN A 231 -17.82 4.53 -15.18
C ASN A 231 -18.55 5.20 -14.01
N ALA A 232 -19.10 4.43 -13.06
CA ALA A 232 -19.75 4.96 -11.87
C ALA A 232 -18.75 5.72 -10.96
N ALA A 233 -17.56 5.17 -10.73
CA ALA A 233 -16.53 5.82 -9.92
C ALA A 233 -16.07 7.16 -10.53
N VAL A 234 -15.86 7.22 -11.85
CA VAL A 234 -15.50 8.46 -12.53
C VAL A 234 -16.64 9.48 -12.50
N LYS A 235 -17.90 9.04 -12.67
CA LYS A 235 -19.08 9.91 -12.56
C LYS A 235 -19.23 10.51 -11.16
N ASP A 236 -19.09 9.69 -10.12
CA ASP A 236 -19.07 10.13 -8.72
C ASP A 236 -17.97 11.16 -8.46
N PHE A 237 -16.75 10.89 -8.93
CA PHE A 237 -15.60 11.78 -8.78
C PHE A 237 -15.85 13.14 -9.43
N LEU A 238 -16.33 13.15 -10.68
CA LEU A 238 -16.66 14.37 -11.42
C LEU A 238 -17.82 15.16 -10.80
N SER A 239 -18.76 14.48 -10.15
CA SER A 239 -19.89 15.13 -9.47
C SER A 239 -19.45 16.08 -8.33
N ALA A 240 -18.32 15.80 -7.65
CA ALA A 240 -17.76 16.67 -6.63
C ALA A 240 -17.33 18.04 -7.19
N PHE A 241 -16.98 18.09 -8.48
CA PHE A 241 -16.64 19.30 -9.23
C PHE A 241 -17.86 19.93 -9.96
N GLY A 242 -19.08 19.44 -9.69
CA GLY A 242 -20.31 19.93 -10.32
C GLY A 242 -20.54 19.42 -11.75
N ILE A 243 -19.73 18.47 -12.23
CA ILE A 243 -19.85 17.91 -13.58
C ILE A 243 -20.82 16.72 -13.54
N SER A 244 -21.95 16.87 -14.23
CA SER A 244 -23.04 15.88 -14.24
C SER A 244 -23.24 15.14 -15.57
N CYS A 245 -22.38 15.38 -16.56
CA CYS A 245 -22.45 14.70 -17.85
C CYS A 245 -21.85 13.29 -17.80
N ASP A 246 -22.43 12.36 -18.56
CA ASP A 246 -21.85 11.06 -18.78
C ASP A 246 -20.65 11.18 -19.73
N VAL A 247 -19.45 10.89 -19.22
CA VAL A 247 -18.22 10.88 -20.01
C VAL A 247 -18.09 9.53 -20.70
N SER A 248 -17.95 9.54 -22.02
CA SER A 248 -17.70 8.32 -22.81
C SER A 248 -16.25 7.87 -22.64
N LEU A 249 -15.99 6.98 -21.67
CA LEU A 249 -14.65 6.47 -21.38
C LEU A 249 -14.21 5.40 -22.39
N THR A 250 -13.00 5.52 -22.93
CA THR A 250 -12.37 4.47 -23.75
C THR A 250 -11.53 3.59 -22.83
N LEU A 251 -12.17 2.57 -22.28
CA LEU A 251 -11.55 1.65 -21.32
C LEU A 251 -10.63 0.65 -22.02
N VAL A 252 -9.34 0.71 -21.72
CA VAL A 252 -8.32 -0.26 -22.18
C VAL A 252 -8.07 -1.26 -21.07
N LYS A 253 -8.24 -2.55 -21.37
CA LYS A 253 -7.95 -3.65 -20.42
C LYS A 253 -6.59 -4.26 -20.71
N THR A 254 -5.84 -4.55 -19.66
CA THR A 254 -4.52 -5.20 -19.75
C THR A 254 -4.37 -6.16 -18.57
N SER A 255 -4.16 -7.44 -18.86
CA SER A 255 -3.74 -8.41 -17.84
C SER A 255 -2.31 -8.09 -17.42
N VAL A 256 -2.08 -7.94 -16.12
CA VAL A 256 -0.76 -7.75 -15.53
C VAL A 256 -0.60 -8.68 -14.34
N THR A 257 0.59 -9.23 -14.17
CA THR A 257 0.96 -9.92 -12.94
C THR A 257 1.23 -8.87 -11.86
N ARG A 258 0.43 -8.88 -10.79
CA ARG A 258 0.64 -8.03 -9.60
C ARG A 258 0.84 -8.91 -8.39
N LEU A 259 1.64 -8.43 -7.45
CA LEU A 259 1.71 -9.03 -6.14
C LEU A 259 0.41 -8.68 -5.40
N SER A 260 -0.29 -9.68 -4.87
CA SER A 260 -1.53 -9.51 -4.11
C SER A 260 -1.43 -10.29 -2.80
N PRO A 261 -1.98 -9.76 -1.68
CA PRO A 261 -1.98 -10.48 -0.41
C PRO A 261 -2.96 -11.65 -0.47
N SER A 262 -2.68 -12.72 0.28
CA SER A 262 -3.52 -13.93 0.34
C SER A 262 -4.77 -13.78 1.22
N LEU A 263 -4.83 -12.71 2.02
CA LEU A 263 -6.00 -12.25 2.76
C LEU A 263 -6.10 -10.72 2.69
N ASP A 264 -7.27 -10.15 2.96
CA ASP A 264 -7.44 -8.70 3.04
C ASP A 264 -6.69 -8.14 4.26
N PRO A 265 -5.70 -7.22 4.10
CA PRO A 265 -4.95 -6.65 5.22
C PRO A 265 -5.82 -5.88 6.23
N SER A 266 -7.08 -5.56 5.92
CA SER A 266 -8.02 -4.94 6.86
C SER A 266 -8.70 -5.93 7.81
N GLU A 267 -8.61 -7.25 7.54
CA GLU A 267 -9.04 -8.29 8.50
C GLU A 267 -8.10 -8.41 9.71
N VAL A 268 -6.84 -7.97 9.56
CA VAL A 268 -5.75 -8.20 10.50
C VAL A 268 -5.05 -6.90 10.90
N SER A 269 -4.67 -6.76 12.17
CA SER A 269 -4.03 -5.54 12.67
C SER A 269 -2.52 -5.73 12.82
N ALA A 270 -1.74 -4.93 12.07
CA ALA A 270 -0.27 -4.87 12.18
C ALA A 270 0.20 -4.69 13.63
N SER A 271 -0.33 -3.69 14.33
CA SER A 271 -0.03 -3.41 15.74
C SER A 271 -0.37 -4.59 16.67
N LYS A 272 -1.54 -5.25 16.53
CA LYS A 272 -1.86 -6.44 17.36
C LYS A 272 -0.95 -7.63 17.06
N ALA A 273 -0.63 -7.85 15.79
CA ALA A 273 0.25 -8.93 15.39
C ALA A 273 1.67 -8.73 15.96
N LEU A 274 2.22 -7.53 15.77
CA LEU A 274 3.54 -7.17 16.29
C LEU A 274 3.59 -7.21 17.82
N LYS A 275 2.50 -6.85 18.51
CA LYS A 275 2.40 -7.00 19.97
C LYS A 275 2.51 -8.46 20.40
N ALA A 276 1.76 -9.37 19.78
CA ALA A 276 1.78 -10.78 20.15
C ALA A 276 3.18 -11.39 20.00
N GLU A 277 3.93 -11.01 18.96
CA GLU A 277 5.31 -11.49 18.77
C GLU A 277 6.28 -10.87 19.78
N LEU A 278 6.18 -9.56 20.07
CA LEU A 278 7.02 -8.90 21.08
C LEU A 278 6.76 -9.47 22.49
N ASP A 279 5.49 -9.63 22.87
CA ASP A 279 5.08 -10.25 24.14
C ASP A 279 5.69 -11.65 24.26
N TRP A 280 5.52 -12.51 23.24
CA TRP A 280 6.05 -13.88 23.24
C TRP A 280 7.59 -13.95 23.30
N LEU A 281 8.29 -13.04 22.61
CA LEU A 281 9.75 -12.95 22.71
C LEU A 281 10.23 -12.52 24.10
N ILE A 282 9.46 -11.69 24.79
CA ILE A 282 9.73 -11.27 26.18
C ILE A 282 9.42 -12.43 27.16
N GLU A 283 8.28 -13.10 27.00
CA GLU A 283 7.87 -14.24 27.84
C GLU A 283 8.83 -15.43 27.74
N THR A 284 9.34 -15.72 26.53
CA THR A 284 10.36 -16.76 26.31
C THR A 284 11.76 -16.36 26.78
N GLY A 285 11.97 -15.10 27.17
CA GLY A 285 13.26 -14.55 27.56
C GLY A 285 14.24 -14.33 26.40
N ALA A 286 13.78 -14.47 25.15
CA ALA A 286 14.57 -14.20 23.95
C ALA A 286 14.81 -12.70 23.73
N LEU A 287 13.94 -11.85 24.26
CA LEU A 287 14.01 -10.38 24.20
C LEU A 287 13.86 -9.78 25.60
N ARG A 288 14.63 -8.72 25.89
CA ARG A 288 14.43 -7.85 27.06
C ARG A 288 14.28 -6.41 26.59
N MET A 289 13.08 -5.87 26.79
CA MET A 289 12.61 -4.57 26.32
C MET A 289 11.60 -4.02 27.34
N ASP A 290 11.58 -2.71 27.55
CA ASP A 290 10.67 -2.08 28.51
C ASP A 290 9.28 -1.87 27.90
N GLU A 291 8.22 -1.95 28.72
CA GLU A 291 6.81 -1.80 28.28
C GLU A 291 6.58 -0.47 27.51
N SER A 292 7.24 0.62 27.93
CA SER A 292 7.14 1.92 27.26
C SER A 292 7.75 1.94 25.86
N ASP A 293 8.70 1.05 25.57
CA ASP A 293 9.26 0.87 24.23
C ASP A 293 8.37 -0.01 23.36
N VAL A 294 7.76 -1.06 23.93
CA VAL A 294 6.75 -1.86 23.23
C VAL A 294 5.61 -0.93 22.78
N GLU A 295 5.01 -0.18 23.70
CA GLU A 295 3.99 0.83 23.37
C GLU A 295 4.48 1.92 22.41
N GLY A 296 5.79 2.19 22.38
CA GLY A 296 6.42 3.07 21.39
C GLY A 296 6.35 2.50 19.97
N VAL A 297 6.82 1.26 19.79
CA VAL A 297 6.76 0.54 18.52
C VAL A 297 5.33 0.36 18.04
N LEU A 298 4.41 -0.03 18.94
CA LEU A 298 3.01 -0.30 18.60
C LEU A 298 2.23 0.92 18.10
N ARG A 299 2.65 2.15 18.47
CA ARG A 299 2.09 3.40 17.94
C ARG A 299 2.52 3.70 16.50
N ALA A 300 3.66 3.18 16.06
CA ALA A 300 4.16 3.31 14.67
C ALA A 300 3.81 2.10 13.79
N ALA A 301 3.11 1.10 14.33
CA ALA A 301 2.88 -0.19 13.69
C ALA A 301 1.70 -0.19 12.70
N GLU A 302 1.98 0.19 11.45
CA GLU A 302 1.06 0.12 10.31
C GLU A 302 1.58 -0.82 9.20
N TRP A 303 0.68 -1.36 8.38
CA TRP A 303 1.05 -2.15 7.20
C TRP A 303 1.72 -1.22 6.17
N GLY A 304 2.91 -1.58 5.71
CA GLY A 304 3.78 -0.75 4.86
C GLY A 304 5.00 -0.20 5.59
N ASN A 305 5.02 -0.19 6.93
CA ASN A 305 6.17 0.23 7.71
C ASN A 305 7.19 -0.93 7.83
N ALA A 306 7.75 -1.31 6.68
CA ALA A 306 8.68 -2.43 6.52
C ALA A 306 9.73 -2.21 5.43
N GLY A 307 10.74 -3.07 5.37
CA GLY A 307 11.81 -2.98 4.38
C GLY A 307 12.70 -1.75 4.55
N HIS A 308 13.61 -1.51 3.59
CA HIS A 308 14.72 -0.56 3.76
C HIS A 308 14.33 0.91 3.97
N ASN A 309 13.15 1.34 3.53
CA ASN A 309 12.76 2.74 3.55
C ASN A 309 11.89 3.11 4.76
N SER A 310 11.08 2.19 5.28
CA SER A 310 9.98 2.52 6.20
C SER A 310 9.85 1.58 7.40
N HIS A 311 10.81 0.67 7.64
CA HIS A 311 10.83 -0.10 8.89
C HIS A 311 10.87 0.82 10.12
N ILE A 312 10.28 0.37 11.21
CA ILE A 312 10.22 1.10 12.49
C ILE A 312 11.55 0.92 13.21
N GLY A 313 12.09 2.00 13.78
CA GLY A 313 13.28 1.92 14.62
C GLY A 313 13.39 3.12 15.56
N TRP A 314 14.37 3.07 16.45
CA TRP A 314 14.66 4.16 17.38
C TRP A 314 15.55 5.22 16.69
N TYR A 315 14.91 6.21 16.07
CA TYR A 315 15.56 7.22 15.25
C TYR A 315 15.44 8.63 15.82
N GLU A 316 16.38 9.49 15.47
CA GLU A 316 16.30 10.93 15.74
C GLU A 316 15.28 11.58 14.81
N THR A 317 14.36 12.34 15.40
CA THR A 317 13.32 13.11 14.71
C THR A 317 13.84 14.49 14.28
N GLU A 318 13.09 15.20 13.42
CA GLU A 318 13.39 16.59 13.04
C GLU A 318 13.59 17.55 14.23
N ASN A 319 12.98 17.24 15.39
CA ASN A 319 13.08 18.04 16.61
C ASN A 319 14.32 17.74 17.48
N GLY A 320 15.23 16.85 17.03
CA GLY A 320 16.43 16.46 17.76
C GLY A 320 16.16 15.54 18.97
N THR A 321 14.97 14.96 19.07
CA THR A 321 14.61 13.93 20.06
C THR A 321 14.54 12.56 19.38
N SER A 322 14.90 11.48 20.08
CA SER A 322 14.72 10.13 19.56
C SER A 322 13.34 9.55 19.89
N ALA A 323 12.77 8.80 18.95
CA ALA A 323 11.49 8.12 19.10
C ALA A 323 11.45 6.82 18.27
N TRP A 324 10.45 5.97 18.54
CA TRP A 324 10.07 4.87 17.66
C TRP A 324 9.25 5.43 16.50
N ILE A 325 9.82 5.47 15.30
CA ILE A 325 9.22 6.01 14.08
C ILE A 325 9.63 5.18 12.85
N PRO A 326 8.90 5.25 11.73
CA PRO A 326 9.36 4.77 10.42
C PRO A 326 10.67 5.45 10.03
N TYR A 327 11.56 4.71 9.34
CA TYR A 327 12.88 5.22 8.96
C TYR A 327 12.82 6.47 8.07
N ASP A 328 11.87 6.56 7.15
CA ASP A 328 11.61 7.70 6.26
C ASP A 328 11.12 8.97 6.95
N GLU A 329 10.64 8.88 8.20
CA GLU A 329 10.32 10.03 9.06
C GLU A 329 11.51 10.53 9.91
N SER A 330 12.67 9.87 9.82
CA SER A 330 13.86 10.26 10.58
C SER A 330 14.51 11.56 10.07
N LEU A 331 15.43 12.13 10.85
CA LEU A 331 16.10 13.39 10.53
C LEU A 331 16.89 13.37 9.20
N ASN A 332 17.43 12.21 8.77
CA ASN A 332 18.24 12.09 7.55
C ASN A 332 18.19 10.66 6.93
N PRO A 333 17.05 10.22 6.34
CA PRO A 333 16.94 8.88 5.76
C PRO A 333 17.69 8.74 4.43
N LEU A 334 18.36 7.59 4.26
CA LEU A 334 19.05 7.20 3.02
C LEU A 334 18.17 6.26 2.19
N LEU A 335 17.12 6.82 1.59
CA LEU A 335 16.09 6.05 0.88
C LEU A 335 16.62 5.38 -0.40
N VAL A 336 16.40 4.07 -0.53
CA VAL A 336 16.69 3.30 -1.74
C VAL A 336 15.59 3.48 -2.79
N ARG A 337 15.95 3.34 -4.08
CA ARG A 337 15.05 3.55 -5.23
C ARG A 337 14.96 2.38 -6.22
N CYS A 338 15.70 1.30 -5.99
CA CYS A 338 15.57 0.09 -6.80
C CYS A 338 14.44 -0.79 -6.25
N PHE A 339 13.87 -1.62 -7.11
CA PHE A 339 12.82 -2.59 -6.77
C PHE A 339 13.32 -4.00 -7.07
N THR A 340 12.92 -4.97 -6.26
CA THR A 340 13.09 -6.40 -6.55
C THR A 340 11.75 -7.04 -6.93
N SER A 341 11.80 -8.09 -7.77
CA SER A 341 10.65 -8.98 -8.05
C SER A 341 10.70 -10.28 -7.23
N GLU A 342 11.77 -10.47 -6.44
CA GLU A 342 11.94 -11.67 -5.62
C GLU A 342 11.06 -11.56 -4.37
N VAL A 343 10.07 -12.45 -4.28
CA VAL A 343 9.20 -12.60 -3.13
C VAL A 343 9.36 -14.04 -2.63
N PRO A 344 9.97 -14.26 -1.45
CA PRO A 344 10.16 -15.61 -0.93
C PRO A 344 8.82 -16.19 -0.48
N ALA A 345 8.57 -17.44 -0.87
CA ALA A 345 7.46 -18.25 -0.38
C ALA A 345 7.98 -19.27 0.63
N TYR A 346 7.26 -19.44 1.74
CA TYR A 346 7.70 -20.29 2.86
C TYR A 346 6.67 -21.40 3.13
N GLU A 347 7.10 -22.66 3.02
CA GLU A 347 6.29 -23.83 3.42
C GLU A 347 6.40 -24.04 4.93
N LEU A 348 5.65 -23.24 5.70
CA LEU A 348 5.69 -23.27 7.16
C LEU A 348 4.88 -24.46 7.75
N PRO A 349 5.40 -25.11 8.81
CA PRO A 349 4.65 -26.11 9.58
C PRO A 349 3.27 -25.63 10.04
N ASN A 350 2.39 -26.56 10.39
CA ASN A 350 1.07 -26.24 10.95
C ASN A 350 1.17 -25.85 12.43
N GLY A 351 0.39 -24.84 12.82
CA GLY A 351 0.39 -24.26 14.16
C GLY A 351 1.44 -23.16 14.36
N THR A 352 1.27 -22.40 15.44
CA THR A 352 2.19 -21.33 15.84
C THR A 352 3.50 -21.90 16.39
N ALA A 353 4.54 -21.08 16.46
CA ALA A 353 5.77 -21.43 17.16
C ALA A 353 5.50 -21.72 18.65
N TYR A 354 6.37 -22.51 19.28
CA TYR A 354 6.45 -22.61 20.74
C TYR A 354 7.82 -23.12 21.18
N VAL A 355 8.21 -22.77 22.40
CA VAL A 355 9.38 -23.34 23.08
C VAL A 355 8.91 -24.41 24.05
N GLY A 356 9.37 -25.65 23.89
CA GLY A 356 8.91 -26.76 24.73
C GLY A 356 9.82 -27.99 24.63
N PRO A 357 9.81 -28.88 25.63
CA PRO A 357 10.65 -30.07 25.61
C PRO A 357 10.35 -30.90 24.36
N THR A 358 11.40 -31.27 23.62
CA THR A 358 11.27 -32.13 22.44
C THR A 358 10.52 -33.40 22.83
N LEU A 359 9.32 -33.60 22.27
CA LEU A 359 8.63 -34.87 22.38
C LEU A 359 9.50 -35.93 21.70
N THR A 360 10.27 -36.65 22.50
CA THR A 360 11.06 -37.80 22.04
C THR A 360 10.10 -38.76 21.34
N LYS A 361 10.39 -39.00 20.05
CA LYS A 361 9.76 -39.99 19.18
C LYS A 361 9.28 -41.20 20.01
N PRO A 362 8.00 -41.63 19.91
CA PRO A 362 7.53 -42.83 20.59
C PRO A 362 8.46 -44.01 20.27
N PRO A 363 8.74 -44.91 21.24
CA PRO A 363 9.59 -46.06 20.99
C PRO A 363 9.11 -46.81 19.75
N SER A 364 10.00 -47.04 18.80
CA SER A 364 9.72 -47.91 17.66
C SER A 364 9.65 -49.33 18.19
N GLU A 365 8.44 -49.81 18.45
CA GLU A 365 8.21 -51.23 18.70
C GLU A 365 8.53 -52.01 17.43
N ASP A 366 9.62 -52.76 17.46
CA ASP A 366 9.81 -53.89 16.55
C ASP A 366 10.40 -55.08 17.30
N SER A 367 9.50 -56.03 17.59
CA SER A 367 9.71 -57.48 17.64
C SER A 367 10.78 -58.08 18.58
N ALA A 368 10.31 -58.73 19.65
CA ALA A 368 10.89 -60.00 20.12
C ALA A 368 9.79 -60.96 20.63
N THR A 369 9.75 -62.16 20.07
CA THR A 369 8.68 -63.18 20.24
C THR A 369 8.90 -64.06 21.48
N THR A 370 7.84 -64.43 22.21
CA THR A 370 7.69 -65.83 22.68
C THR A 370 6.26 -66.23 23.10
N SER A 371 5.92 -67.45 22.71
CA SER A 371 4.68 -68.23 22.86
C SER A 371 4.03 -68.34 24.24
N GLY A 372 2.69 -68.38 24.26
CA GLY A 372 1.86 -68.94 25.34
C GLY A 372 0.39 -69.15 24.92
N SER A 373 -0.04 -70.41 24.77
CA SER A 373 -1.45 -70.81 24.56
C SER A 373 -2.27 -70.56 25.86
N ALA A 374 -3.59 -70.33 25.89
CA ALA A 374 -4.69 -70.55 24.93
C ALA A 374 -5.73 -69.36 25.03
N GLU A 375 -6.98 -69.33 24.54
CA GLU A 375 -7.87 -70.39 23.99
C GLU A 375 -8.90 -69.85 22.95
N GLY A 376 -10.22 -70.00 23.17
CA GLY A 376 -11.34 -69.59 22.28
C GLY A 376 -11.79 -68.12 22.41
N GLU A 377 -12.72 -67.60 21.60
CA GLU A 377 -13.77 -68.27 20.82
C GLU A 377 -14.09 -67.51 19.49
N VAL A 378 -14.78 -68.16 18.54
CA VAL A 378 -14.88 -67.74 17.13
C VAL A 378 -16.31 -67.42 16.66
N CYS A 379 -16.45 -66.27 15.98
CA CYS A 379 -17.43 -66.00 14.90
C CYS A 379 -16.70 -65.12 13.85
N GLY A 380 -16.48 -65.45 12.58
CA GLY A 380 -16.97 -66.54 11.72
C GLY A 380 -18.13 -66.10 10.82
N PRO A 381 -18.20 -66.43 9.51
CA PRO A 381 -17.20 -66.93 8.55
C PRO A 381 -16.66 -65.79 7.62
N GLY A 382 -15.53 -65.87 6.91
CA GLY A 382 -15.20 -66.75 5.77
C GLY A 382 -15.54 -66.07 4.42
N ILE A 383 -14.83 -66.23 3.28
CA ILE A 383 -13.73 -67.14 2.90
C ILE A 383 -12.96 -66.53 1.70
N VAL A 384 -11.63 -66.69 1.70
CA VAL A 384 -10.69 -66.89 0.56
C VAL A 384 -10.86 -66.13 -0.78
N ALA A 385 -9.87 -65.25 -1.03
CA ALA A 385 -9.09 -65.00 -2.26
C ALA A 385 -9.58 -65.42 -3.68
N LEU A 386 -9.29 -64.54 -4.66
CA LEU A 386 -8.49 -64.83 -5.87
C LEU A 386 -7.98 -63.46 -6.42
N LEU A 387 -6.69 -63.14 -6.37
CA LEU A 387 -5.67 -63.36 -7.42
C LEU A 387 -5.87 -62.62 -8.76
N ALA A 388 -4.87 -61.77 -9.04
CA ALA A 388 -4.22 -61.57 -10.34
C ALA A 388 -5.05 -61.13 -11.56
N LEU A 389 -4.98 -59.83 -11.88
CA LEU A 389 -5.08 -59.33 -13.25
C LEU A 389 -3.92 -58.37 -13.57
N LEU A 390 -2.84 -58.94 -14.11
CA LEU A 390 -1.88 -58.25 -14.95
C LEU A 390 -1.76 -59.00 -16.28
N ALA A 391 -1.46 -58.25 -17.35
CA ALA A 391 -1.17 -58.70 -18.71
C ALA A 391 -2.33 -59.34 -19.52
N ALA A 392 -3.02 -58.50 -20.30
CA ALA A 392 -3.44 -58.84 -21.67
C ALA A 392 -3.72 -57.58 -22.53
N PHE A 393 -2.69 -56.78 -22.81
CA PHE A 393 -2.75 -55.83 -23.94
C PHE A 393 -2.70 -56.61 -25.26
N ALA A 394 -3.86 -57.01 -25.82
CA ALA A 394 -3.89 -57.65 -27.14
C ALA A 394 -5.24 -57.49 -27.88
N ARG A 395 -5.20 -56.65 -28.93
CA ARG A 395 -6.00 -56.73 -30.18
C ARG A 395 -7.53 -56.48 -30.13
N ARG A 396 -7.87 -55.34 -30.74
CA ARG A 396 -8.78 -55.22 -31.90
C ARG A 396 -10.07 -56.08 -31.88
N ARG A 397 -11.23 -55.43 -31.71
CA ARG A 397 -11.92 -54.83 -32.87
C ARG A 397 -12.89 -53.74 -32.45
#